data_AF-A0A9J6QVC4-F1
#
_entry.id   AF-A0A9J6QVC4-F1
#
_cell.length_a   1.000
_cell.length_b   1.000
_cell.length_c   1.000
_cell.angle_alpha   90.00
_cell.angle_beta   90.00
_cell.angle_gamma   90.00
#
_symmetry.space_group_name_H-M   'P 1'
#
loop_
_entity.id
_entity.type
_entity.pdbx_description
1 polymer ?
#
loop_
_entity_poly.entity_id
_entity_poly.type
_entity_poly.pdbx_seq_one_letter_code
_entity_poly.pdbx_strand_id
1 'polypeptide(L)'
;MERFDTFLDTILDGEKDKDLLKPIFMEQMVRDYKYYRKKGYGDQEAADQTLYYFGTREAVRKKRDDFELQDEHKKFLEWYPKLIRGGLACIAVIPLLFLFLIFTLEAKLRFLVLWIVSIIIIAVFLILVDYKHYQYKDLLEKREDNRP
;
A
#
# COMPACT_ATOMS: atom_id res chain seq x y z
N MET A 1 1.11 0.96 -33.45
CA MET A 1 0.32 0.89 -32.19
C MET A 1 -0.54 -0.36 -32.13
N GLU A 2 -1.23 -0.76 -33.20
CA GLU A 2 -2.06 -1.97 -33.24
C GLU A 2 -1.37 -3.23 -32.72
N ARG A 3 -0.10 -3.44 -33.07
CA ARG A 3 0.69 -4.59 -32.60
C ARG A 3 0.75 -4.73 -31.07
N PHE A 4 0.84 -3.61 -30.35
CA PHE A 4 0.83 -3.62 -28.89
C PHE A 4 -0.58 -3.88 -28.35
N ASP A 5 -1.62 -3.33 -28.99
CA ASP A 5 -3.00 -3.56 -28.57
C ASP A 5 -3.39 -5.04 -28.70
N THR A 6 -3.15 -5.65 -29.87
CA THR A 6 -3.41 -7.08 -30.10
C THR A 6 -2.63 -7.97 -29.16
N PHE A 7 -1.36 -7.61 -28.88
CA PHE A 7 -0.54 -8.34 -27.93
C PHE A 7 -1.09 -8.24 -26.51
N LEU A 8 -1.45 -7.03 -26.07
CA LEU A 8 -2.07 -6.80 -24.76
C LEU A 8 -3.37 -7.56 -24.62
N ASP A 9 -4.22 -7.53 -25.65
CA ASP A 9 -5.47 -8.27 -25.67
C ASP A 9 -5.21 -9.76 -25.50
N THR A 10 -4.18 -10.30 -26.16
CA THR A 10 -3.78 -11.72 -26.06
C THR A 10 -3.24 -12.09 -24.67
N ILE A 11 -2.38 -11.27 -24.07
CA ILE A 11 -1.79 -11.59 -22.75
C ILE A 11 -2.76 -11.35 -21.59
N LEU A 12 -3.71 -10.43 -21.76
CA LEU A 12 -4.78 -10.12 -20.82
C LEU A 12 -6.02 -10.98 -21.06
N ASP A 13 -6.05 -11.77 -22.14
CA ASP A 13 -7.15 -12.68 -22.42
C ASP A 13 -7.25 -13.77 -21.35
N GLY A 14 -8.34 -13.72 -20.58
CA GLY A 14 -8.59 -14.55 -19.40
C GLY A 14 -8.32 -13.90 -18.05
N GLU A 15 -7.81 -12.66 -17.99
CA GLU A 15 -7.63 -11.93 -16.72
C GLU A 15 -8.90 -11.13 -16.38
N LYS A 16 -9.37 -11.22 -15.13
CA LYS A 16 -10.60 -10.55 -14.68
C LYS A 16 -10.50 -9.02 -14.72
N ASP A 17 -9.31 -8.48 -14.46
CA ASP A 17 -9.07 -7.03 -14.34
C ASP A 17 -8.43 -6.43 -15.61
N LYS A 18 -8.62 -7.09 -16.76
CA LYS A 18 -8.03 -6.68 -18.04
C LYS A 18 -8.27 -5.22 -18.40
N ASP A 19 -9.44 -4.67 -18.07
CA ASP A 19 -9.83 -3.31 -18.42
C ASP A 19 -9.05 -2.26 -17.61
N LEU A 20 -8.62 -2.59 -16.39
CA LEU A 20 -7.71 -1.75 -15.60
C LEU A 20 -6.25 -1.94 -16.01
N LEU A 21 -5.85 -3.17 -16.32
CA LEU A 21 -4.45 -3.49 -16.62
C LEU A 21 -4.05 -3.01 -18.03
N LYS A 22 -4.94 -3.11 -19.02
CA LYS A 22 -4.69 -2.71 -20.42
C LYS A 22 -4.08 -1.31 -20.55
N PRO A 23 -4.67 -0.23 -20.01
CA PRO A 23 -4.10 1.12 -20.14
C PRO A 23 -2.75 1.27 -19.42
N ILE A 24 -2.57 0.66 -18.24
CA ILE A 24 -1.32 0.76 -17.46
C ILE A 24 -0.17 0.08 -18.19
N PHE A 25 -0.42 -1.09 -18.76
CA PHE A 25 0.58 -1.79 -19.56
C PHE A 25 0.87 -1.07 -20.86
N MET A 26 -0.16 -0.55 -21.53
CA MET A 26 0.02 0.21 -22.76
C MET A 26 0.89 1.45 -22.55
N GLU A 27 0.65 2.21 -21.48
CA GLU A 27 1.46 3.38 -21.15
C GLU A 27 2.92 2.99 -20.88
N GLN A 28 3.16 1.87 -20.19
CA GLN A 28 4.51 1.41 -19.91
C GLN A 28 5.24 0.92 -21.17
N MET A 29 4.56 0.14 -22.02
CA MET A 29 5.11 -0.33 -23.29
C MET A 29 5.47 0.83 -24.21
N VAL A 30 4.63 1.86 -24.29
CA VAL A 30 4.93 3.08 -25.07
C VAL A 30 6.15 3.81 -24.50
N ARG A 31 6.29 3.85 -23.17
CA ARG A 31 7.43 4.48 -22.49
C ARG A 31 8.74 3.75 -22.79
N ASP A 32 8.74 2.43 -22.68
CA ASP A 32 9.91 1.58 -22.90
C ASP A 32 10.30 1.55 -24.39
N TYR A 33 9.33 1.46 -25.28
CA TYR A 33 9.54 1.64 -26.72
C TYR A 33 10.25 2.97 -27.04
N LYS A 34 9.80 4.08 -26.44
CA LYS A 34 10.43 5.40 -26.63
C LYS A 34 11.84 5.46 -26.04
N TYR A 35 12.08 4.75 -24.94
CA TYR A 35 13.40 4.62 -24.32
C TYR A 35 14.37 3.88 -25.24
N TYR A 36 13.99 2.73 -25.79
CA TYR A 36 14.83 1.98 -26.74
C TYR A 36 15.06 2.77 -28.03
N ARG A 37 14.05 3.48 -28.52
CA ARG A 37 14.22 4.35 -29.69
C ARG A 37 15.24 5.47 -29.47
N LYS A 38 15.26 6.09 -28.28
CA LYS A 38 16.27 7.09 -27.91
C LYS A 38 17.69 6.53 -27.82
N LYS A 39 17.81 5.23 -27.56
CA LYS A 39 19.10 4.53 -27.40
C LYS A 39 19.68 4.06 -28.74
N GLY A 40 19.02 4.37 -29.86
CA GLY A 40 19.51 4.11 -31.21
C GLY A 40 19.00 2.83 -31.86
N TYR A 41 18.06 2.12 -31.23
CA TYR A 41 17.45 0.91 -31.79
C TYR A 41 16.49 1.23 -32.94
N GLY A 42 16.45 0.36 -33.94
CA GLY A 42 15.50 0.47 -35.05
C GLY A 42 14.05 0.39 -34.58
N ASP A 43 13.10 0.91 -35.36
CA ASP A 43 11.68 0.97 -34.98
C ASP A 43 11.10 -0.43 -34.65
N GLN A 44 11.45 -1.43 -35.45
CA GLN A 44 11.02 -2.82 -35.24
C GLN A 44 11.77 -3.48 -34.07
N GLU A 45 13.08 -3.26 -33.94
CA GLU A 45 13.89 -3.81 -32.84
C GLU A 45 13.44 -3.27 -31.47
N ALA A 46 13.15 -1.97 -31.38
CA ALA A 46 12.62 -1.36 -30.16
C ALA A 46 11.24 -1.93 -29.78
N ALA A 47 10.40 -2.21 -30.77
CA ALA A 47 9.09 -2.84 -30.54
C ALA A 47 9.23 -4.30 -30.10
N ASP A 48 10.09 -5.08 -30.76
CA ASP A 48 10.35 -6.49 -30.44
C ASP A 48 10.94 -6.66 -29.05
N GLN A 49 11.88 -5.79 -28.67
CA GLN A 49 12.53 -5.85 -27.36
C GLN A 49 11.58 -5.45 -26.22
N THR A 50 10.70 -4.47 -26.48
CA THR A 50 9.61 -4.13 -25.57
C THR A 50 8.66 -5.34 -25.43
N LEU A 51 8.22 -5.93 -26.54
CA LEU A 51 7.32 -7.10 -26.53
C LEU A 51 7.93 -8.31 -25.83
N TYR A 52 9.23 -8.55 -26.00
CA TYR A 52 9.95 -9.66 -25.36
C TYR A 52 9.97 -9.51 -23.83
N TYR A 53 10.18 -8.29 -23.32
CA TYR A 53 10.17 -8.02 -21.89
C TYR A 53 8.77 -8.08 -21.26
N PHE A 54 7.74 -7.68 -22.02
CA PHE A 54 6.32 -7.74 -21.58
C PHE A 54 5.61 -9.07 -21.92
N GLY A 55 6.26 -9.96 -22.68
CA GLY A 55 5.77 -11.23 -23.23
C GLY A 55 5.20 -12.24 -22.23
N THR A 56 5.45 -12.02 -20.95
CA THR A 56 5.23 -13.03 -19.93
C THR A 56 3.94 -12.76 -19.17
N ARG A 57 3.07 -13.79 -19.10
CA ARG A 57 1.89 -13.79 -18.20
C ARG A 57 2.27 -13.54 -16.73
N GLU A 58 3.53 -13.72 -16.36
CA GLU A 58 4.07 -13.42 -15.04
C GLU A 58 4.17 -11.92 -14.76
N ALA A 59 4.54 -11.10 -15.74
CA ALA A 59 4.56 -9.65 -15.59
C ALA A 59 3.15 -9.10 -15.33
N VAL A 60 2.13 -9.67 -16.00
CA VAL A 60 0.71 -9.36 -15.79
C VAL A 60 0.27 -9.72 -14.38
N ARG A 61 0.55 -10.96 -13.92
CA ARG A 61 0.22 -11.41 -12.56
C ARG A 61 0.89 -10.59 -11.47
N LYS A 62 2.19 -10.30 -11.62
CA LYS A 62 2.93 -9.52 -10.63
C LYS A 62 2.36 -8.12 -10.45
N LYS A 63 2.00 -7.45 -11.54
CA LYS A 63 1.38 -6.13 -11.50
C LYS A 63 -0.04 -6.16 -10.94
N ARG A 64 -0.80 -7.22 -11.20
CA ARG A 64 -2.10 -7.44 -10.56
C ARG A 64 -1.95 -7.58 -9.05
N ASP A 65 -1.03 -8.43 -8.60
CA ASP A 65 -0.81 -8.65 -7.16
C ASP A 65 -0.37 -7.34 -6.47
N ASP A 66 0.49 -6.55 -7.12
CA ASP A 66 0.86 -5.22 -6.64
C ASP A 66 -0.34 -4.25 -6.60
N PHE A 67 -1.27 -4.34 -7.56
CA PHE A 67 -2.46 -3.49 -7.61
C PHE A 67 -3.49 -3.89 -6.54
N GLU A 68 -3.69 -5.18 -6.33
CA GLU A 68 -4.58 -5.75 -5.30
C GLU A 68 -4.07 -5.42 -3.89
N LEU A 69 -2.76 -5.55 -3.66
CA LEU A 69 -2.12 -5.14 -2.41
C LEU A 69 -2.16 -3.63 -2.18
N GLN A 70 -2.07 -2.81 -3.23
CA GLN A 70 -2.18 -1.36 -3.11
C GLN A 70 -3.59 -0.90 -2.74
N ASP A 71 -4.63 -1.58 -3.20
CA ASP A 71 -6.02 -1.20 -2.90
C ASP A 71 -6.37 -1.54 -1.43
N GLU A 72 -5.90 -2.67 -0.92
CA GLU A 72 -5.93 -3.00 0.51
C GLU A 72 -5.16 -1.95 1.33
N HIS A 73 -3.91 -1.66 0.97
CA HIS A 73 -3.08 -0.70 1.70
C HIS A 73 -3.64 0.72 1.73
N LYS A 74 -4.31 1.19 0.67
CA LYS A 74 -4.96 2.52 0.66
C LYS A 74 -6.12 2.60 1.65
N LYS A 75 -6.93 1.54 1.74
CA LYS A 75 -8.01 1.45 2.74
C LYS A 75 -7.44 1.43 4.16
N PHE A 76 -6.32 0.76 4.40
CA PHE A 76 -5.64 0.83 5.70
C PHE A 76 -5.10 2.24 6.00
N LEU A 77 -4.52 2.94 5.02
CA LEU A 77 -3.98 4.30 5.19
C LEU A 77 -5.05 5.35 5.51
N GLU A 78 -6.28 5.22 5.00
CA GLU A 78 -7.37 6.16 5.30
C GLU A 78 -7.93 6.01 6.73
N TRP A 79 -7.85 4.81 7.30
CA TRP A 79 -8.32 4.55 8.66
C TRP A 79 -7.27 4.87 9.73
N TYR A 80 -5.99 4.93 9.34
CA TYR A 80 -4.85 5.30 10.19
C TYR A 80 -5.01 6.56 11.04
N PRO A 81 -5.37 7.74 10.47
CA PRO A 81 -5.49 8.96 11.26
C PRO A 81 -6.69 8.91 12.23
N LYS A 82 -7.69 8.05 11.96
CA LYS A 82 -8.82 7.82 12.87
C LYS A 82 -8.42 6.96 14.06
N LEU A 83 -7.55 5.97 13.84
CA LEU A 83 -7.02 5.11 14.91
C LEU A 83 -6.11 5.87 15.88
N ILE A 84 -5.26 6.77 15.36
CA ILE A 84 -4.40 7.63 16.18
C ILE A 84 -5.23 8.61 17.03
N ARG A 85 -6.24 9.26 16.42
CA ARG A 85 -7.16 10.13 17.16
C ARG A 85 -7.99 9.37 18.20
N GLY A 86 -8.42 8.15 17.87
CA GLY A 86 -9.13 7.26 18.78
C GLY A 86 -8.27 6.84 19.98
N GLY A 87 -7.02 6.44 19.75
CA GLY A 87 -6.07 6.10 20.81
C GLY A 87 -5.77 7.27 21.74
N LEU A 88 -5.59 8.48 21.20
CA LEU A 88 -5.39 9.70 21.98
C LEU A 88 -6.65 10.06 22.80
N ALA A 89 -7.84 9.97 22.21
CA ALA A 89 -9.09 10.18 22.93
C ALA A 89 -9.27 9.12 24.05
N CYS A 90 -8.88 7.87 23.80
CA CYS A 90 -8.96 6.79 24.77
C CYS A 90 -8.07 7.04 26.00
N ILE A 91 -6.86 7.60 25.80
CA ILE A 91 -5.98 8.05 26.90
C ILE A 91 -6.67 9.07 27.81
N ALA A 92 -7.56 9.92 27.29
CA ALA A 92 -8.32 10.91 28.08
C ALA A 92 -9.62 10.33 28.67
N VAL A 93 -10.27 9.40 27.97
CA VAL A 93 -11.55 8.78 28.36
C VAL A 93 -11.38 7.68 29.42
N ILE A 94 -10.29 6.91 29.36
CA ILE A 94 -9.99 5.85 30.34
C ILE A 94 -9.91 6.40 31.78
N PRO A 95 -9.17 7.50 32.05
CA PRO A 95 -9.16 8.13 33.37
C PRO A 95 -10.55 8.56 33.86
N LEU A 96 -11.38 9.09 32.97
CA LEU A 96 -12.75 9.55 33.29
C LEU A 96 -13.67 8.37 33.67
N LEU A 97 -13.62 7.28 32.92
CA LEU A 97 -14.37 6.06 33.25
C LEU A 97 -13.90 5.46 34.57
N PHE A 98 -12.58 5.40 34.80
CA PHE A 98 -12.01 4.92 36.06
C PHE A 98 -12.38 5.77 37.26
N LEU A 99 -12.46 7.09 37.08
CA LEU A 99 -12.84 8.04 38.12
C LEU A 99 -14.29 7.88 38.55
N PHE A 100 -15.19 7.54 37.62
CA PHE A 100 -16.57 7.21 37.96
C PHE A 100 -16.67 5.87 38.69
N LEU A 101 -15.81 4.92 38.32
CA LEU A 101 -15.89 3.53 38.77
C LEU A 101 -15.31 3.32 40.18
N ILE A 102 -14.26 4.06 40.54
CA ILE A 102 -13.68 4.07 41.90
C ILE A 102 -14.67 4.59 42.95
N PHE A 103 -15.68 5.35 42.52
CA PHE A 103 -16.76 5.84 43.37
C PHE A 103 -17.74 4.74 43.78
N THR A 104 -17.80 3.63 43.02
CA THR A 104 -18.84 2.59 43.15
C THR A 104 -18.39 1.26 43.74
N LEU A 105 -17.10 0.99 43.98
CA LEU A 105 -16.63 -0.35 44.39
C LEU A 105 -15.51 -0.33 45.47
N GLU A 106 -15.64 -1.16 46.53
CA GLU A 106 -14.61 -1.34 47.57
C GLU A 106 -13.31 -2.02 47.07
N ALA A 107 -13.35 -2.70 45.92
CA ALA A 107 -12.22 -3.48 45.39
C ALA A 107 -11.28 -2.66 44.49
N LYS A 108 -10.69 -1.60 45.04
CA LYS A 108 -9.79 -0.63 44.36
C LYS A 108 -8.62 -1.26 43.58
N LEU A 109 -8.11 -2.41 44.01
CA LEU A 109 -6.93 -3.05 43.41
C LEU A 109 -7.21 -3.76 42.08
N ARG A 110 -8.37 -4.44 41.93
CA ARG A 110 -8.68 -5.19 40.70
C ARG A 110 -8.87 -4.25 39.51
N PHE A 111 -9.48 -3.09 39.77
CA PHE A 111 -9.61 -2.04 38.76
C PHE A 111 -8.25 -1.48 38.36
N LEU A 112 -7.37 -1.19 39.33
CA LEU A 112 -6.04 -0.65 39.05
C LEU A 112 -5.25 -1.56 38.09
N VAL A 113 -5.27 -2.88 38.30
CA VAL A 113 -4.58 -3.83 37.41
C VAL A 113 -5.18 -3.83 36.01
N LEU A 114 -6.51 -3.81 35.89
CA LEU A 114 -7.20 -3.77 34.59
C LEU A 114 -6.87 -2.48 33.80
N TRP A 115 -6.66 -1.36 34.50
CA TRP A 115 -6.20 -0.09 33.92
C TRP A 115 -4.80 -0.22 33.28
N ILE A 116 -3.87 -0.93 33.95
CA ILE A 116 -2.49 -1.03 33.48
C ILE A 116 -2.50 -1.86 32.19
N VAL A 117 -3.23 -2.98 32.20
CA VAL A 117 -3.37 -3.85 31.04
C VAL A 117 -3.97 -3.08 29.85
N SER A 118 -4.98 -2.24 30.08
CA SER A 118 -5.57 -1.40 29.03
C SER A 118 -4.57 -0.41 28.43
N ILE A 119 -3.75 0.25 29.25
CA ILE A 119 -2.72 1.19 28.77
C ILE A 119 -1.65 0.44 27.98
N ILE A 120 -1.24 -0.74 28.44
CA ILE A 120 -0.24 -1.56 27.74
C ILE A 120 -0.75 -1.97 26.35
N ILE A 121 -2.00 -2.44 26.24
CA ILE A 121 -2.60 -2.82 24.94
C ILE A 121 -2.62 -1.62 23.98
N ILE A 122 -3.04 -0.45 24.46
CA ILE A 122 -3.09 0.77 23.64
C ILE A 122 -1.69 1.23 23.24
N ALA A 123 -0.71 1.17 24.14
CA ALA A 123 0.68 1.53 23.85
C ALA A 123 1.29 0.60 22.80
N VAL A 124 1.11 -0.72 22.93
CA VAL A 124 1.56 -1.70 21.94
C VAL A 124 0.88 -1.45 20.59
N PHE A 125 -0.43 -1.18 20.59
CA PHE A 125 -1.16 -0.85 19.37
C PHE A 125 -0.62 0.41 18.68
N LEU A 126 -0.38 1.49 19.44
CA LEU A 126 0.21 2.73 18.93
C LEU A 126 1.61 2.51 18.35
N ILE A 127 2.44 1.70 19.01
CA ILE A 127 3.80 1.37 18.54
C ILE A 127 3.76 0.58 17.21
N LEU A 128 2.89 -0.43 17.11
CA LEU A 128 2.74 -1.21 15.86
C LEU A 128 2.29 -0.33 14.69
N VAL A 129 1.35 0.59 14.96
CA VAL A 129 0.83 1.54 13.98
C VAL A 129 1.94 2.52 13.54
N ASP A 130 2.69 3.07 14.48
CA ASP A 130 3.78 4.01 14.20
C ASP A 130 4.92 3.36 13.40
N TYR A 131 5.26 2.10 13.71
CA TYR A 131 6.29 1.33 12.99
C TYR A 131 5.99 1.19 11.49
N LYS A 132 4.74 0.89 11.15
CA LYS A 132 4.31 0.78 9.75
C LYS A 132 4.35 2.14 9.04
N HIS A 133 4.00 3.24 9.72
CA HIS A 133 4.12 4.58 9.15
C HIS A 133 5.57 4.96 8.86
N TYR A 134 6.49 4.57 9.75
CA TYR A 134 7.93 4.82 9.61
C TYR A 134 8.51 4.19 8.32
N GLN A 135 8.08 2.97 7.97
CA GLN A 135 8.52 2.33 6.72
C GLN A 135 8.12 3.13 5.46
N TYR A 136 6.92 3.72 5.43
CA TYR A 136 6.49 4.50 4.27
C TYR A 136 7.28 5.80 4.12
N LYS A 137 7.62 6.45 5.24
CA LYS A 137 8.47 7.64 5.25
C LYS A 137 9.88 7.34 4.71
N ASP A 138 10.50 6.26 5.20
CA ASP A 138 11.84 5.85 4.77
C ASP A 138 11.89 5.57 3.25
N LEU A 139 10.86 4.92 2.70
CA LEU A 139 10.76 4.65 1.27
C LEU A 139 10.57 5.90 0.39
N LEU A 140 9.89 6.92 0.91
CA LEU A 140 9.70 8.21 0.22
C LEU A 140 10.96 9.06 0.27
N GLU A 141 11.65 9.09 1.41
CA GLU A 141 12.91 9.80 1.58
C GLU A 141 14.01 9.22 0.66
N LYS A 142 14.10 7.89 0.57
CA LYS A 142 15.04 7.19 -0.34
C LYS A 142 14.76 7.42 -1.82
N ARG A 143 13.52 7.76 -2.19
CA ARG A 143 13.11 8.13 -3.56
C ARG A 143 13.42 9.59 -3.89
N GLU A 144 13.45 10.45 -2.89
CA GLU A 144 13.69 11.88 -3.04
C GLU A 144 15.19 12.20 -3.10
N ASP A 145 16.00 11.49 -2.31
CA ASP A 145 17.48 11.55 -2.34
C ASP A 145 18.10 10.98 -3.62
N ASN A 146 17.45 9.98 -4.24
CA ASN A 146 17.92 9.35 -5.48
C ASN A 146 17.37 10.02 -6.76
N ARG A 147 16.96 11.29 -6.68
CA ARG A 147 16.54 12.10 -7.83
C ARG A 147 17.76 12.94 -8.29
N PRO A 148 18.27 12.76 -9.52
CA PRO A 148 19.44 13.50 -10.01
C PRO A 148 19.18 14.99 -10.20
#